data_AF-A0A820PXD5-F1
#
_entry.id   AF-A0A820PXD5-F1
#
_cell.length_a   1.000
_cell.length_b   1.000
_cell.length_c   1.000
_cell.angle_alpha   90.00
_cell.angle_beta   90.00
_cell.angle_gamma   90.00
#
_symmetry.space_group_name_H-M   'P 1'
#
loop_
_entity.id
_entity.type
_entity.pdbx_description
1 polymer ?
#
loop_
_entity_poly.entity_id
_entity_poly.type
_entity_poly.pdbx_seq_one_letter_code
_entity_poly.pdbx_strand_id
1 'polypeptide(L)'
;FKQVFDNLTRIPHVTVYKRDEFPERYHYSKAIHRIGEIIVMPNNVNTFFSQKTVVANVSKGNHGYDNKLPSMQAIFMARGPDFQQHIEIDSLKNV
;
A
#
# COMPACT_ATOMS: atom_id res chain seq x y z
N PHE A 1 6.96 -16.37 -15.79
CA PHE A 1 5.97 -15.39 -15.28
C PHE A 1 4.59 -15.98 -15.01
N LYS A 2 3.92 -16.62 -15.99
CA LYS A 2 2.56 -17.18 -15.79
C LYS A 2 2.44 -18.11 -14.57
N GLN A 3 3.37 -19.06 -14.40
CA GLN A 3 3.35 -19.98 -13.25
C GLN A 3 3.48 -19.27 -11.89
N VAL A 4 4.32 -18.23 -11.79
CA VAL A 4 4.49 -17.47 -10.53
C VAL A 4 3.21 -16.70 -10.23
N PHE A 5 2.64 -16.03 -11.23
CA PHE A 5 1.36 -15.33 -11.09
C PHE A 5 0.25 -16.29 -10.65
N ASP A 6 0.08 -17.42 -11.33
CA ASP A 6 -0.92 -18.44 -11.04
C ASP A 6 -0.75 -19.08 -9.64
N ASN A 7 0.49 -19.16 -9.13
CA ASN A 7 0.75 -19.64 -7.78
C ASN A 7 0.40 -18.59 -6.72
N LEU A 8 0.76 -17.32 -6.97
CA LEU A 8 0.50 -16.23 -6.03
C LEU A 8 -1.01 -15.94 -5.92
N THR A 9 -1.79 -16.07 -7.00
CA THR A 9 -3.25 -15.86 -6.98
C THR A 9 -4.00 -16.87 -6.11
N ARG A 10 -3.36 -18.00 -5.75
CA ARG A 10 -3.91 -19.03 -4.85
C ARG A 10 -3.64 -18.73 -3.37
N ILE A 11 -2.82 -17.73 -3.05
CA ILE A 11 -2.53 -17.35 -1.67
C ILE A 11 -3.76 -16.64 -1.09
N PRO A 12 -4.27 -17.05 0.07
CA PRO A 12 -5.41 -16.40 0.69
C PRO A 12 -5.05 -14.98 1.16
N HIS A 13 -6.05 -14.10 1.20
CA HIS A 13 -5.95 -12.73 1.72
C HIS A 13 -5.00 -11.80 0.96
N VAL A 14 -4.65 -12.13 -0.28
CA VAL A 14 -3.98 -11.20 -1.20
C VAL A 14 -4.76 -11.06 -2.51
N THR A 15 -4.58 -9.93 -3.16
CA THR A 15 -4.95 -9.72 -4.56
C THR A 15 -3.66 -9.54 -5.36
N VAL A 16 -3.54 -10.28 -6.46
CA VAL A 16 -2.33 -10.28 -7.30
C VAL A 16 -2.65 -9.61 -8.61
N TYR A 17 -1.84 -8.63 -8.98
CA TYR A 17 -1.97 -7.88 -10.22
C TYR A 17 -0.74 -8.09 -11.09
N LYS A 18 -0.94 -8.16 -12.41
CA LYS A 18 0.14 -7.76 -13.30
C LYS A 18 0.33 -6.26 -13.16
N ARG A 19 1.55 -5.76 -13.32
CA ARG A 19 1.86 -4.34 -13.22
C ARG A 19 0.97 -3.46 -14.10
N ASP A 20 0.57 -3.95 -15.27
CA ASP A 20 -0.27 -3.25 -16.24
C ASP A 20 -1.78 -3.27 -15.88
N GLU A 21 -2.16 -4.12 -14.93
CA GLU A 21 -3.53 -4.28 -14.42
C GLU A 21 -3.70 -3.62 -13.04
N PHE A 22 -2.64 -3.02 -12.49
CA PHE A 22 -2.67 -2.40 -11.15
C PHE A 22 -3.52 -1.12 -11.15
N PRO A 23 -4.38 -0.88 -10.14
CA PRO A 23 -5.34 0.23 -10.19
C PRO A 23 -4.68 1.60 -10.34
N GLU A 24 -5.15 2.36 -11.32
CA GLU A 24 -4.56 3.66 -11.72
C GLU A 24 -4.48 4.66 -10.56
N ARG A 25 -5.43 4.62 -9.63
CA ARG A 25 -5.48 5.51 -8.46
C ARG A 25 -4.22 5.51 -7.59
N TYR A 26 -3.40 4.45 -7.67
CA TYR A 26 -2.16 4.36 -6.92
C TYR A 26 -0.99 5.06 -7.62
N HIS A 27 -1.14 5.40 -8.91
CA HIS A 27 -0.06 5.92 -9.75
C HIS A 27 1.22 5.07 -9.69
N TYR A 28 1.07 3.76 -9.46
CA TYR A 28 2.14 2.79 -9.23
C TYR A 28 2.12 1.71 -10.33
N SER A 29 2.54 2.10 -11.54
CA SER A 29 2.32 1.31 -12.76
C SER A 29 3.57 1.19 -13.65
N LYS A 30 3.39 0.60 -14.83
CA LYS A 30 4.46 0.32 -15.82
C LYS A 30 5.31 1.52 -16.25
N ALA A 31 4.83 2.75 -16.05
CA ALA A 31 5.61 3.96 -16.29
C ALA A 31 6.87 4.03 -15.40
N ILE A 32 6.92 3.24 -14.32
CA ILE A 32 8.02 3.25 -13.35
C ILE A 32 8.84 1.96 -13.50
N HIS A 33 10.05 2.08 -14.07
CA HIS A 33 10.92 0.95 -14.41
C HIS A 33 11.36 0.08 -13.21
N ARG A 34 11.32 0.62 -11.99
CA ARG A 34 11.70 -0.10 -10.76
C ARG A 34 10.57 -0.94 -10.15
N ILE A 35 9.35 -0.82 -10.67
CA ILE A 35 8.22 -1.64 -10.21
C ILE A 35 8.26 -3.00 -10.91
N GLY A 36 8.30 -4.06 -10.09
CA GLY A 36 8.26 -5.44 -10.56
C GLY A 36 7.01 -5.79 -11.37
N GLU A 37 7.09 -6.82 -12.19
CA GLU A 37 6.00 -7.20 -13.11
C GLU A 37 4.75 -7.73 -12.41
N ILE A 38 4.89 -8.22 -11.18
CA ILE A 38 3.80 -8.75 -10.35
C ILE A 38 3.74 -7.93 -9.07
N ILE A 39 2.54 -7.45 -8.74
CA ILE A 39 2.26 -6.73 -7.49
C ILE A 39 1.33 -7.59 -6.65
N VAL A 40 1.71 -7.84 -5.40
CA VAL A 40 0.92 -8.59 -4.42
C VAL A 40 0.41 -7.61 -3.39
N MET A 41 -0.90 -7.36 -3.39
CA MET A 41 -1.57 -6.45 -2.46
C MET A 41 -2.26 -7.25 -1.35
N PRO A 42 -1.91 -7.06 -0.07
CA PRO A 42 -2.69 -7.59 1.04
C PRO A 42 -4.13 -7.07 1.02
N ASN A 43 -5.11 -7.94 1.26
CA ASN A 43 -6.51 -7.52 1.37
C ASN A 43 -6.82 -6.87 2.73
N ASN A 44 -5.99 -7.14 3.74
CA ASN A 44 -6.06 -6.62 5.11
C ASN A 44 -4.63 -6.32 5.62
N VAL A 45 -4.50 -5.76 6.82
CA VAL A 45 -3.22 -5.47 7.50
C VAL A 45 -2.50 -6.77 7.89
N ASN A 46 -1.86 -7.43 6.93
CA ASN A 46 -1.14 -8.69 7.06
C ASN A 46 0.27 -8.57 6.47
N THR A 47 1.28 -9.12 7.16
CA THR A 47 2.64 -9.18 6.61
C THR A 47 2.93 -10.59 6.09
N PHE A 48 3.44 -10.69 4.86
CA PHE A 48 3.77 -11.95 4.20
C PHE A 48 5.28 -12.14 4.11
N PHE A 49 5.74 -13.34 4.43
CA PHE A 49 7.15 -13.71 4.39
C PHE A 49 7.35 -14.91 3.47
N SER A 50 8.44 -14.94 2.72
CA SER A 50 8.79 -16.09 1.88
C SER A 50 9.32 -17.28 2.70
N GLN A 51 9.77 -17.04 3.93
CA GLN A 51 10.36 -18.05 4.81
C GLN A 51 9.79 -17.96 6.22
N LYS A 52 9.48 -19.12 6.81
CA LYS A 52 8.93 -19.22 8.17
C LYS A 52 9.89 -18.74 9.27
N THR A 53 11.19 -18.84 9.04
CA THR A 53 12.24 -18.43 9.98
C THR A 53 12.27 -16.93 10.27
N VAL A 54 11.67 -16.11 9.39
CA VAL A 54 11.63 -14.64 9.52
C VAL A 54 10.59 -14.18 10.55
N VAL A 55 9.64 -15.05 10.93
CA VAL A 55 8.48 -14.68 11.75
C VAL A 55 8.84 -14.33 13.20
N ALA A 56 9.96 -14.85 13.73
CA ALA A 56 10.29 -14.76 15.16
C ALA A 56 10.50 -13.33 15.69
N ASN A 57 10.80 -12.35 14.82
CA ASN A 57 11.08 -10.95 15.20
C ASN A 57 10.23 -9.93 14.43
N VAL A 58 9.03 -10.32 13.98
CA VAL A 58 8.18 -9.43 13.20
C VAL A 58 7.50 -8.42 14.12
N SER A 59 7.62 -7.14 13.76
CA SER A 59 6.92 -6.05 14.45
C SER A 59 5.41 -6.30 14.49
N LYS A 60 4.78 -5.97 15.63
CA LYS A 60 3.33 -6.03 15.78
C LYS A 60 2.60 -4.98 14.96
N GLY A 61 3.28 -3.91 14.55
CA GLY A 61 2.76 -2.84 13.70
C GLY A 61 3.55 -2.73 12.39
N ASN A 62 2.84 -2.44 11.30
CA ASN A 62 3.45 -2.25 9.98
C ASN A 62 2.61 -1.26 9.14
N HIS A 63 3.17 -0.78 8.04
CA HIS A 63 2.54 0.15 7.11
C HIS A 63 2.90 -0.18 5.65
N GLY A 64 2.32 0.54 4.68
CA GLY A 64 2.54 0.33 3.24
C GLY A 64 1.40 -0.40 2.52
N TYR A 65 0.25 -0.54 3.18
CA TYR A 65 -0.99 -1.09 2.61
C TYR A 65 -1.73 -0.05 1.76
N ASP A 66 -2.96 -0.37 1.35
CA ASP A 66 -3.84 0.56 0.66
C ASP A 66 -3.98 1.90 1.41
N ASN A 67 -3.62 2.99 0.75
CA ASN A 67 -3.64 4.34 1.30
C ASN A 67 -5.05 4.86 1.65
N LYS A 68 -6.12 4.16 1.22
CA LYS A 68 -7.50 4.45 1.64
C LYS A 68 -7.88 3.86 3.01
N LEU A 69 -7.06 2.96 3.57
CA LEU A 69 -7.33 2.42 4.90
C LEU A 69 -7.19 3.53 5.95
N PRO A 70 -8.14 3.67 6.91
CA PRO A 70 -8.03 4.66 7.98
C PRO A 70 -6.71 4.57 8.76
N SER A 71 -6.18 3.36 8.96
CA SER A 71 -4.91 3.12 9.65
C SER A 71 -3.66 3.57 8.87
N MET A 72 -3.79 3.86 7.57
CA MET A 72 -2.70 4.32 6.70
C MET A 72 -2.75 5.83 6.44
N GLN A 73 -3.74 6.54 6.98
CA GLN A 73 -3.84 7.99 6.84
C GLN A 73 -2.79 8.69 7.71
N ALA A 74 -2.25 9.80 7.21
CA ALA A 74 -1.29 10.63 7.91
C ALA A 74 -1.97 11.89 8.48
N ILE A 75 -1.37 12.45 9.53
CA ILE A 75 -1.80 13.74 10.09
C ILE A 75 -1.32 14.90 9.23
N PHE A 76 -2.12 15.96 9.14
CA PHE A 76 -1.74 17.24 8.56
C PHE A 76 -2.21 18.37 9.46
N MET A 77 -1.30 19.26 9.84
CA MET A 77 -1.60 20.45 10.65
C MET A 77 -0.77 21.62 10.15
N ALA A 78 -1.38 22.81 10.11
CA ALA A 78 -0.73 24.04 9.67
C ALA A 78 -1.06 25.19 10.61
N ARG A 79 -0.08 26.09 10.83
CA ARG A 79 -0.23 27.29 11.66
C ARG A 79 0.69 28.38 11.14
N GLY A 80 0.15 29.57 10.91
CA GLY A 80 0.90 30.73 10.43
C GLY A 80 -0.02 31.87 9.98
N PRO A 81 0.54 33.04 9.61
CA PRO A 81 -0.25 34.19 9.15
C PRO A 81 -1.01 33.90 7.84
N ASP A 82 -0.50 32.98 7.03
CA ASP A 82 -1.08 32.60 5.73
C ASP A 82 -2.13 31.48 5.83
N PHE A 83 -2.33 30.90 7.02
CA PHE A 83 -3.30 29.83 7.26
C PHE A 83 -4.51 30.37 8.02
N GLN A 84 -5.71 29.97 7.58
CA GLN A 84 -6.94 30.24 8.31
C GLN A 84 -6.89 29.62 9.70
N GLN A 85 -7.39 30.35 10.71
CA GLN A 85 -7.39 29.91 12.09
C GLN A 85 -8.68 29.17 12.42
N HIS A 86 -8.59 28.16 13.30
CA HIS A 86 -9.73 27.43 13.88
C HIS A 86 -10.64 26.75 12.85
N ILE A 87 -10.06 26.25 11.75
CA ILE A 87 -10.79 25.45 10.77
C ILE A 87 -10.32 23.99 10.78
N GLU A 88 -11.25 23.10 10.48
CA GLU A 88 -11.00 21.72 10.09
C GLU A 88 -11.37 21.60 8.60
N ILE A 89 -10.53 20.91 7.84
CA ILE A 89 -10.76 20.67 6.41
C ILE A 89 -10.93 19.18 6.17
N ASP A 90 -11.60 18.83 5.08
CA ASP A 90 -11.64 17.45 4.59
C ASP A 90 -10.24 16.92 4.28
N SER A 91 -10.13 15.59 4.17
CA SER A 91 -8.86 14.92 3.85
C SER A 91 -8.24 15.45 2.56
N LEU A 92 -6.94 15.77 2.63
CA LEU A 92 -6.12 16.08 1.46
C LEU A 92 -5.20 14.93 1.09
N LYS A 93 -4.83 14.84 -0.20
CA LYS A 93 -3.74 13.98 -0.65
C LYS A 93 -2.42 14.71 -0.43
N ASN A 94 -1.36 13.97 -0.10
CA ASN A 94 -0.01 14.52 0.09
C ASN A 94 0.80 14.64 -1.23
N VAL A 95 0.12 14.59 -2.39
CA VAL A 95 0.68 14.57 -3.75
C VAL A 95 -0.20 15.38 -4.70
#